data_AF-A0A816D5M7-F1
#
_entry.id   AF-A0A816D5M7-F1
#
_cell.length_a   1.000
_cell.length_b   1.000
_cell.length_c   1.000
_cell.angle_alpha   90.00
_cell.angle_beta   90.00
_cell.angle_gamma   90.00
#
_symmetry.space_group_name_H-M   'P 1'
#
loop_
_entity.id
_entity.type
_entity.pdbx_description
1 polymer ?
#
loop_
_entity_poly.entity_id
_entity_poly.type
_entity_poly.pdbx_seq_one_letter_code
_entity_poly.pdbx_strand_id
1 'polypeptide(L)'
;MTTASSSSSIAEESSIIIPIVLSQKGKPMIELNKYLFKSNKEGETSKYWICTFNDCSTKIHTNLNNDFIRQITEHCHPAEEDKTVREFCECVKQRAILETIPIPRIYDEECEKILLSLAAISILASEREMSSAINKARHRGTPIIPTTHMFEIPDVFTQTLRENAF
;
A
#
# COMPACT_ATOMS: atom_id res chain seq x y z
N MET A 1 -54.31 39.15 12.11
CA MET A 1 -53.14 38.85 12.96
C MET A 1 -52.56 37.54 12.47
N THR A 2 -51.52 37.59 11.64
CA THR A 2 -50.85 36.44 11.02
C THR A 2 -49.41 36.41 11.50
N THR A 3 -49.09 35.49 12.40
CA THR A 3 -47.72 35.25 12.86
C THR A 3 -47.07 34.21 11.96
N ALA A 4 -46.06 34.62 11.21
CA ALA A 4 -45.22 33.74 10.41
C ALA A 4 -44.30 32.93 11.33
N SER A 5 -44.34 31.60 11.15
CA SER A 5 -43.41 30.66 11.73
C SER A 5 -42.10 30.70 10.95
N SER A 6 -41.04 31.20 11.58
CA SER A 6 -39.68 31.10 11.06
C SER A 6 -39.03 29.85 11.66
N SER A 7 -39.03 28.76 10.88
CA SER A 7 -38.29 27.54 11.19
C SER A 7 -36.92 27.65 10.53
N SER A 8 -35.88 27.97 11.30
CA SER A 8 -34.49 27.92 10.85
C SER A 8 -33.96 26.49 10.98
N SER A 9 -33.79 25.81 9.85
CA SER A 9 -33.07 24.54 9.72
C SER A 9 -31.57 24.79 9.91
N ILE A 10 -31.02 24.35 11.03
CA ILE A 10 -29.56 24.26 11.22
C ILE A 10 -29.14 22.95 10.54
N ALA A 11 -28.49 23.07 9.39
CA ALA A 11 -27.86 21.94 8.71
C ALA A 11 -26.62 21.55 9.52
N GLU A 12 -26.60 20.33 10.04
CA GLU A 12 -25.43 19.76 10.69
C GLU A 12 -24.37 19.51 9.61
N GLU A 13 -23.34 20.36 9.57
CA GLU A 13 -22.15 20.19 8.73
C GLU A 13 -21.34 19.01 9.28
N SER A 14 -21.59 17.81 8.75
CA SER A 14 -20.77 16.64 9.06
C SER A 14 -19.38 16.81 8.46
N SER A 15 -18.41 17.21 9.29
CA SER A 15 -16.99 17.26 8.93
C SER A 15 -16.48 15.84 8.63
N ILE A 16 -16.06 15.59 7.40
CA ILE A 16 -15.49 14.31 6.98
C ILE A 16 -13.98 14.35 7.23
N ILE A 17 -13.49 13.53 8.15
CA ILE A 17 -12.06 13.36 8.42
C ILE A 17 -11.47 12.43 7.34
N ILE A 18 -10.42 12.88 6.66
CA ILE A 18 -9.78 12.11 5.59
C ILE A 18 -8.53 11.38 6.13
N PRO A 19 -8.42 10.05 5.94
CA PRO A 19 -7.23 9.30 6.35
C PRO A 19 -5.99 9.71 5.55
N ILE A 20 -4.85 9.82 6.25
CA ILE A 20 -3.54 10.05 5.63
C ILE A 20 -2.90 8.70 5.31
N VAL A 21 -2.49 8.53 4.06
CA VAL A 21 -1.71 7.39 3.55
C VAL A 21 -0.29 7.87 3.28
N LEU A 22 0.70 7.01 3.50
CA LEU A 22 2.09 7.33 3.17
C LEU A 22 2.46 6.78 1.78
N SER A 23 3.12 7.61 0.98
CA SER A 23 3.77 7.18 -0.26
C SER A 23 4.90 6.19 0.03
N GLN A 24 5.35 5.42 -0.97
CA GLN A 24 6.54 4.57 -0.88
C GLN A 24 7.82 5.34 -0.46
N LYS A 25 7.86 6.66 -0.70
CA LYS A 25 8.94 7.56 -0.27
C LYS A 25 8.68 8.25 1.08
N GLY A 26 7.66 7.81 1.84
CA GLY A 26 7.29 8.39 3.14
C GLY A 26 6.59 9.75 3.06
N LYS A 27 6.19 10.21 1.87
CA LYS A 27 5.48 11.49 1.72
C LYS A 27 4.00 11.33 2.06
N PRO A 28 3.38 12.29 2.77
CA PRO A 28 1.97 12.21 3.11
C PRO A 28 1.09 12.36 1.86
N MET A 29 0.07 11.53 1.79
CA MET A 29 -0.97 11.49 0.76
C MET A 29 -2.32 11.37 1.44
N ILE A 30 -3.38 11.82 0.78
CA ILE A 30 -4.75 11.61 1.24
C ILE A 30 -5.54 10.85 0.18
N GLU A 31 -6.56 10.16 0.65
CA GLU A 31 -7.43 9.35 -0.19
C GLU A 31 -8.87 9.81 0.00
N LEU A 32 -9.48 10.33 -1.07
CA LEU A 32 -10.87 10.78 -1.07
C LEU A 32 -11.58 10.22 -2.30
N ASN A 33 -12.75 9.59 -2.10
CA ASN A 33 -13.60 9.09 -3.19
C ASN A 33 -12.87 8.20 -4.21
N LYS A 34 -11.92 7.38 -3.74
CA LYS A 34 -11.07 6.52 -4.59
C LYS A 34 -10.06 7.24 -5.49
N TYR A 35 -9.78 8.50 -5.19
CA TYR A 35 -8.69 9.26 -5.79
C TYR A 35 -7.59 9.50 -4.76
N LEU A 36 -6.34 9.41 -5.21
CA LEU A 36 -5.17 9.75 -4.41
C LEU A 36 -4.71 11.18 -4.67
N PHE A 37 -4.34 11.86 -3.59
CA PHE A 37 -3.82 13.21 -3.66
C PHE A 37 -2.50 13.32 -2.91
N LYS A 38 -1.55 14.02 -3.52
CA LYS A 38 -0.25 14.37 -2.93
C LYS A 38 -0.31 15.75 -2.30
N SER A 39 0.37 15.93 -1.17
CA SER A 39 0.55 17.27 -0.59
C SER A 39 1.33 18.16 -1.55
N ASN A 40 0.81 19.36 -1.80
CA ASN A 40 1.46 20.38 -2.64
C ASN A 40 2.01 21.51 -1.78
N LYS A 41 1.15 22.13 -0.97
CA LYS A 41 1.50 23.25 -0.10
C LYS A 41 0.77 23.13 1.22
N GLU A 42 1.41 23.59 2.27
CA GLU A 42 0.80 23.78 3.58
C GLU A 42 0.73 25.28 3.82
N GLY A 43 -0.48 25.80 4.00
CA GLY A 43 -0.72 27.15 4.46
C GLY A 43 -0.86 27.18 5.98
N GLU A 44 -1.03 28.38 6.52
CA GLU A 44 -1.14 28.60 7.97
C GLU A 44 -2.38 27.95 8.60
N THR A 45 -3.47 27.82 7.83
CA THR A 45 -4.75 27.30 8.30
C THR A 45 -5.28 26.11 7.49
N SER A 46 -4.62 25.76 6.38
CA SER A 46 -5.11 24.73 5.47
C SER A 46 -4.00 24.05 4.69
N LYS A 47 -4.19 22.76 4.38
CA LYS A 47 -3.31 21.95 3.54
C LYS A 47 -3.92 21.79 2.15
N TYR A 48 -3.07 21.94 1.14
CA TYR A 48 -3.43 21.90 -0.27
C TYR A 48 -2.92 20.60 -0.88
N TRP A 49 -3.83 19.86 -1.48
CA TRP A 49 -3.58 18.57 -2.09
C TRP A 49 -3.90 18.62 -3.58
N ILE A 50 -3.07 17.96 -4.40
CA ILE A 50 -3.28 17.82 -5.85
C ILE A 50 -3.41 16.34 -6.17
N CYS A 51 -4.24 16.00 -7.15
CA CYS A 51 -4.31 14.64 -7.66
C CYS A 51 -2.93 14.09 -8.08
N THR A 52 -2.74 12.79 -7.91
CA THR A 52 -1.50 12.10 -8.31
C THR A 52 -1.43 11.82 -9.81
N PHE A 53 -2.58 11.70 -10.50
CA PHE A 53 -2.66 11.38 -11.91
C PHE A 53 -2.09 12.50 -12.79
N ASN A 54 -1.30 12.14 -13.80
CA ASN A 54 -0.73 13.11 -14.74
C ASN A 54 -1.85 13.78 -15.54
N ASP A 55 -1.75 15.08 -15.77
CA ASP A 55 -2.76 15.93 -16.43
C ASP A 55 -4.09 16.12 -15.68
N CYS A 56 -4.22 15.58 -14.45
CA CYS A 56 -5.36 15.89 -13.59
C CYS A 56 -5.12 17.17 -12.78
N SER A 57 -5.98 18.17 -12.98
CA SER A 57 -5.89 19.48 -12.30
C SER A 57 -6.71 19.56 -11.00
N THR A 58 -7.18 18.42 -10.46
CA THR A 58 -8.00 18.40 -9.25
C THR A 58 -7.22 18.79 -8.01
N LYS A 59 -7.83 19.70 -7.24
CA LYS A 59 -7.28 20.24 -5.99
C LYS A 59 -8.28 20.05 -4.85
N ILE A 60 -7.75 19.65 -3.70
CA ILE A 60 -8.50 19.49 -2.45
C ILE A 60 -7.83 20.32 -1.37
N HIS A 61 -8.67 20.94 -0.55
CA HIS A 61 -8.22 21.67 0.63
C HIS A 61 -8.71 20.93 1.88
N THR A 62 -7.80 20.66 2.80
CA THR A 62 -8.13 20.14 4.13
C THR A 62 -7.70 21.13 5.20
N ASN A 63 -8.32 21.03 6.38
CA ASN A 63 -7.84 21.75 7.56
C ASN A 63 -6.53 21.11 8.08
N LEU A 64 -5.87 21.75 9.05
CA LEU A 64 -4.73 21.17 9.76
C LEU A 64 -5.08 19.86 10.45
N ASN A 65 -6.34 19.74 10.93
CA ASN A 65 -6.94 18.55 11.52
C ASN A 65 -7.39 17.48 10.51
N ASN A 66 -7.10 17.68 9.22
CA ASN A 66 -7.49 16.79 8.10
C ASN A 66 -8.99 16.71 7.83
N ASP A 67 -9.77 17.67 8.33
CA ASP A 67 -11.16 17.83 7.94
C ASP A 67 -11.25 18.28 6.48
N PHE A 68 -12.12 17.64 5.70
CA PHE A 68 -12.41 18.03 4.32
C PHE A 68 -13.08 19.40 4.29
N ILE A 69 -12.46 20.37 3.62
CA ILE A 69 -13.04 21.71 3.45
C ILE A 69 -13.76 21.79 2.11
N ARG A 70 -13.03 21.58 1.01
CA ARG A 70 -13.59 21.71 -0.34
C ARG A 70 -12.75 21.02 -1.40
N GLN A 71 -13.44 20.64 -2.48
CA GLN A 71 -12.86 20.22 -3.75
C GLN A 71 -13.11 21.31 -4.80
N ILE A 72 -12.08 21.68 -5.57
CA ILE A 72 -12.17 22.80 -6.54
C ILE A 72 -12.56 22.34 -7.94
N THR A 73 -12.06 21.18 -8.37
CA THR A 73 -12.20 20.71 -9.75
C THR A 73 -12.68 19.26 -9.77
N GLU A 74 -13.33 18.85 -10.85
CA GLU A 74 -13.69 17.46 -11.09
C GLU A 74 -12.54 16.68 -11.74
N HIS A 75 -12.52 15.36 -11.53
CA HIS A 75 -11.51 14.49 -12.12
C HIS A 75 -11.79 14.24 -13.60
N CYS A 76 -10.73 14.31 -14.40
CA CYS A 76 -10.75 13.99 -15.83
C CYS A 76 -10.36 12.53 -16.12
N HIS A 77 -10.32 11.68 -15.10
CA HIS A 77 -9.92 10.27 -15.21
C HIS A 77 -10.78 9.38 -14.30
N PRO A 78 -10.95 8.09 -14.64
CA PRO A 78 -11.64 7.15 -13.78
C PRO A 78 -10.90 6.98 -12.46
N ALA A 79 -11.65 6.63 -11.41
CA ALA A 79 -11.09 6.32 -10.10
C ALA A 79 -10.08 5.17 -10.19
N GLU A 80 -9.08 5.19 -9.32
CA GLU A 80 -8.01 4.18 -9.32
C GLU A 80 -8.57 2.87 -8.73
N GLU A 81 -8.78 1.87 -9.59
CA GLU A 81 -9.21 0.51 -9.19
C GLU A 81 -8.05 -0.30 -8.56
N ASP A 82 -6.82 0.17 -8.71
CA ASP A 82 -5.57 -0.48 -8.27
C ASP A 82 -5.42 -0.59 -6.73
N LYS A 83 -6.37 -0.07 -5.96
CA LYS A 83 -6.37 -0.21 -4.50
C LYS A 83 -6.41 -1.65 -4.05
N THR A 84 -7.22 -2.48 -4.70
CA THR A 84 -7.31 -3.91 -4.39
C THR A 84 -5.95 -4.58 -4.58
N VAL A 85 -5.24 -4.21 -5.65
CA VAL A 85 -3.88 -4.69 -5.93
C VAL A 85 -2.90 -4.18 -4.89
N ARG A 86 -2.97 -2.90 -4.51
CA ARG A 86 -2.05 -2.31 -3.51
C ARG A 86 -2.25 -2.90 -2.12
N GLU A 87 -3.49 -3.04 -1.67
CA GLU A 87 -3.86 -3.65 -0.40
C GLU A 87 -3.41 -5.11 -0.37
N PHE A 88 -3.67 -5.87 -1.44
CA PHE A 88 -3.19 -7.24 -1.59
C PHE A 88 -1.66 -7.32 -1.54
N CYS A 89 -0.96 -6.46 -2.28
CA CYS A 89 0.50 -6.38 -2.26
C CYS A 89 1.03 -6.10 -0.84
N GLU A 90 0.37 -5.19 -0.10
CA GLU A 90 0.74 -4.85 1.26
C GLU A 90 0.53 -6.04 2.20
N CYS A 91 -0.62 -6.72 2.13
CA CYS A 91 -0.92 -7.93 2.89
C CYS A 91 0.10 -9.04 2.64
N VAL A 92 0.41 -9.34 1.38
CA VAL A 92 1.39 -10.38 1.01
C VAL A 92 2.79 -10.02 1.51
N LYS A 93 3.20 -8.74 1.42
CA LYS A 93 4.49 -8.28 1.97
C LYS A 93 4.56 -8.42 3.49
N GLN A 94 3.51 -8.03 4.21
CA GLN A 94 3.46 -8.12 5.67
C GLN A 94 3.53 -9.58 6.12
N ARG A 95 2.74 -10.47 5.51
CA ARG A 95 2.80 -11.91 5.79
C ARG A 95 4.17 -12.49 5.51
N ALA A 96 4.81 -12.11 4.40
CA ALA A 96 6.13 -12.62 4.07
C ALA A 96 7.21 -12.20 5.06
N ILE A 97 7.09 -11.04 5.71
CA ILE A 97 8.01 -10.60 6.77
C ILE A 97 7.80 -11.41 8.05
N LEU A 98 6.54 -11.64 8.44
CA LEU A 98 6.18 -12.26 9.71
C LEU A 98 6.24 -13.80 9.70
N GLU A 99 5.95 -14.41 8.56
CA GLU A 99 5.82 -15.86 8.40
C GLU A 99 6.99 -16.45 7.61
N THR A 100 7.32 -17.71 7.91
CA THR A 100 8.38 -18.49 7.23
C THR A 100 7.87 -19.29 6.02
N ILE A 101 6.58 -19.15 5.66
CA ILE A 101 5.93 -19.89 4.56
C ILE A 101 6.52 -19.47 3.20
N PRO A 102 6.71 -20.36 2.21
CA PRO A 102 7.19 -19.96 0.89
C PRO A 102 6.25 -18.93 0.21
N ILE A 103 6.84 -17.96 -0.51
CA ILE A 103 6.12 -16.85 -1.17
C ILE A 103 4.97 -17.32 -2.08
N PRO A 104 5.15 -18.33 -2.96
CA PRO A 104 4.06 -18.80 -3.81
C PRO A 104 2.83 -19.20 -3.01
N ARG A 105 3.04 -19.88 -1.87
CA ARG A 105 1.95 -20.35 -1.02
C ARG A 105 1.22 -19.21 -0.31
N ILE A 106 1.94 -18.18 0.13
CA ILE A 106 1.30 -16.97 0.69
C ILE A 106 0.43 -16.31 -0.39
N TYR A 107 0.93 -16.21 -1.63
CA TYR A 107 0.18 -15.62 -2.74
C TYR A 107 -1.12 -16.38 -3.04
N ASP A 108 -1.04 -17.71 -3.17
CA ASP A 108 -2.19 -18.56 -3.46
C ASP A 108 -3.25 -18.46 -2.36
N GLU A 109 -2.84 -18.55 -1.09
CA GLU A 109 -3.73 -18.41 0.07
C GLU A 109 -4.41 -17.04 0.13
N GLU A 110 -3.67 -15.96 -0.19
CA GLU A 110 -4.27 -14.62 -0.24
C GLU A 110 -5.22 -14.45 -1.44
N CYS A 111 -4.94 -15.08 -2.59
CA CYS A 111 -5.87 -15.09 -3.71
C CYS A 111 -7.18 -15.80 -3.37
N GLU A 112 -7.11 -16.93 -2.66
CA GLU A 112 -8.28 -17.68 -2.19
C GLU A 112 -9.11 -16.89 -1.17
N LYS A 113 -8.45 -16.17 -0.26
CA LYS A 113 -9.13 -15.37 0.79
C LYS A 113 -9.95 -14.21 0.26
N ILE A 114 -9.50 -13.53 -0.81
CA ILE A 114 -10.19 -12.32 -1.27
C ILE A 114 -11.50 -12.67 -2.03
N LEU A 115 -11.81 -13.95 -2.26
CA LEU A 115 -13.02 -14.39 -2.99
C LEU A 115 -13.24 -13.57 -4.28
N LEU A 116 -12.15 -13.21 -4.95
CA LEU A 116 -12.18 -12.29 -6.08
C LEU A 116 -12.87 -12.96 -7.26
N SER A 117 -13.74 -12.22 -7.94
CA SER A 117 -14.20 -12.60 -9.26
C SER A 117 -13.00 -12.84 -10.19
N LEU A 118 -13.13 -13.72 -11.18
CA LEU A 118 -12.07 -14.03 -12.15
C LEU A 118 -11.49 -12.76 -12.82
N ALA A 119 -12.32 -11.74 -13.01
CA ALA A 119 -11.91 -10.44 -13.55
C ALA A 119 -10.96 -9.69 -12.60
N ALA A 120 -11.18 -9.76 -11.29
CA ALA A 120 -10.32 -9.08 -10.33
C ALA A 120 -9.00 -9.83 -10.09
N ILE A 121 -8.98 -11.16 -10.22
CA ILE A 121 -7.72 -11.95 -10.24
C ILE A 121 -6.84 -11.54 -11.43
N SER A 122 -7.45 -11.24 -12.59
CA SER A 122 -6.70 -10.80 -13.78
C SER A 122 -6.04 -9.43 -13.64
N ILE A 123 -6.48 -8.62 -12.67
CA ILE A 123 -5.94 -7.29 -12.38
C ILE A 123 -4.81 -7.37 -11.33
N LEU A 124 -4.75 -8.45 -10.54
CA LEU A 124 -3.69 -8.64 -9.55
C LEU A 124 -2.32 -8.81 -10.22
N ALA A 125 -1.29 -8.21 -9.62
CA ALA A 125 0.08 -8.41 -10.02
C ALA A 125 0.47 -9.89 -9.86
N SER A 126 1.14 -10.45 -10.85
CA SER A 126 1.53 -11.86 -10.83
C SER A 126 2.51 -12.15 -9.70
N GLU A 127 2.54 -13.40 -9.23
CA GLU A 127 3.49 -13.87 -8.22
C GLU A 127 4.94 -13.52 -8.60
N ARG A 128 5.29 -13.65 -9.89
CA ARG A 128 6.62 -13.33 -10.42
C ARG A 128 6.96 -11.86 -10.26
N GLU A 129 6.03 -10.95 -10.55
CA GLU A 129 6.22 -9.51 -10.39
C GLU A 129 6.39 -9.13 -8.91
N MET A 130 5.66 -9.80 -8.02
CA MET A 130 5.74 -9.51 -6.59
C MET A 130 6.94 -10.18 -5.89
N SER A 131 7.46 -11.28 -6.43
CA SER A 131 8.52 -12.09 -5.82
C SER A 131 9.75 -11.27 -5.41
N SER A 132 10.21 -10.35 -6.27
CA SER A 132 11.37 -9.48 -5.99
C SER A 132 11.10 -8.53 -4.81
N ALA A 133 9.93 -7.89 -4.80
CA ALA A 133 9.53 -6.98 -3.72
C ALA A 133 9.37 -7.72 -2.38
N ILE A 134 8.80 -8.93 -2.42
CA ILE A 134 8.58 -9.77 -1.25
C ILE A 134 9.90 -10.32 -0.69
N ASN A 135 10.79 -10.84 -1.55
CA ASN A 135 12.13 -11.28 -1.13
C ASN A 135 12.92 -10.11 -0.53
N LYS A 136 12.85 -8.92 -1.14
CA LYS A 136 13.48 -7.71 -0.59
C LYS A 136 12.93 -7.33 0.78
N ALA A 137 11.64 -7.52 1.02
CA ALA A 137 11.03 -7.30 2.33
C ALA A 137 11.54 -8.34 3.36
N ARG A 138 11.61 -9.62 2.99
CA ARG A 138 12.17 -10.69 3.83
C ARG A 138 13.61 -10.44 4.24
N HIS A 139 14.45 -10.07 3.28
CA HIS A 139 15.86 -9.77 3.54
C HIS A 139 16.10 -8.59 4.47
N ARG A 140 15.10 -7.72 4.72
CA ARG A 140 15.20 -6.68 5.76
C ARG A 140 15.05 -7.24 7.17
N GLY A 141 14.29 -8.32 7.34
CA GLY A 141 14.04 -8.97 8.62
C GLY A 141 15.00 -10.12 8.94
N THR A 142 15.50 -10.81 7.91
CA THR A 142 16.44 -11.93 8.09
C THR A 142 17.89 -11.45 8.03
N PRO A 143 18.77 -11.88 8.95
CA PRO A 143 20.19 -11.55 8.87
C PRO A 143 20.82 -12.11 7.59
N ILE A 144 21.77 -11.37 7.02
CA ILE A 144 22.54 -11.81 5.85
C ILE A 144 23.36 -13.03 6.28
N ILE A 145 23.18 -14.14 5.58
CA ILE A 145 24.02 -15.33 5.79
C ILE A 145 25.45 -14.92 5.42
N PRO A 146 26.43 -15.07 6.33
CA PRO A 146 27.81 -14.73 6.04
C PRO A 146 28.31 -15.57 4.85
N THR A 147 28.85 -14.90 3.84
CA THR A 147 29.32 -15.52 2.59
C THR A 147 30.63 -16.27 2.77
N THR A 148 31.34 -16.04 3.88
CA THR A 148 32.60 -16.69 4.21
C THR A 148 32.36 -17.97 4.98
N HIS A 149 33.20 -18.99 4.73
CA HIS A 149 33.30 -20.20 5.54
C HIS A 149 33.62 -19.83 7.00
N MET A 150 32.58 -19.63 7.81
CA MET A 150 32.72 -19.43 9.25
C MET A 150 33.17 -20.69 9.99
N PHE A 151 33.12 -21.84 9.31
CA PHE A 151 33.47 -23.13 9.85
C PHE A 151 34.61 -23.72 9.03
N GLU A 152 35.75 -23.93 9.70
CA GLU A 152 36.77 -24.86 9.22
C GLU A 152 36.16 -26.26 9.35
N ILE A 153 35.83 -26.87 8.22
CA ILE A 153 35.37 -28.26 8.19
C ILE A 153 36.62 -29.12 8.42
N PRO A 154 36.73 -29.87 9.53
CA PRO A 154 37.91 -30.70 9.77
C PRO A 154 38.13 -31.70 8.65
N ASP A 155 39.38 -31.99 8.30
CA ASP A 155 39.75 -32.85 7.17
C ASP A 155 39.14 -34.26 7.23
N VAL A 156 38.82 -34.74 8.44
CA VAL A 156 38.11 -36.01 8.65
C VAL A 156 36.70 -36.04 8.03
N PHE A 157 36.10 -34.88 7.78
CA PHE A 157 34.78 -34.73 7.17
C PHE A 157 34.83 -34.27 5.71
N THR A 158 36.00 -33.94 5.16
CA THR A 158 36.15 -33.46 3.77
C THR A 158 36.48 -34.57 2.78
N GLN A 159 36.91 -35.74 3.26
CA GLN A 159 37.28 -36.86 2.40
C GLN A 159 36.08 -37.79 2.18
N THR A 160 35.53 -37.79 0.97
CA THR A 160 34.82 -38.99 0.51
C THR A 160 35.89 -40.03 0.17
N LEU A 161 35.96 -41.10 0.97
CA LEU A 161 36.84 -42.23 0.67
C LEU A 161 36.47 -42.79 -0.70
N ARG A 162 37.19 -42.39 -1.75
CA ARG A 162 37.32 -43.22 -2.95
C ARG A 162 38.22 -44.37 -2.54
N GLU A 163 37.61 -45.43 -2.02
CA GLU A 163 38.30 -46.71 -1.91
C GLU A 163 38.90 -47.04 -3.28
N ASN A 164 40.21 -47.27 -3.28
CA ASN A 164 41.00 -47.51 -4.46
C ASN A 164 40.32 -48.56 -5.35
N ALA A 165 40.00 -48.16 -6.58
CA ALA A 165 39.64 -49.08 -7.63
C ALA A 165 40.84 -50.02 -7.86
N PHE A 166 40.66 -51.28 -7.49
CA PHE A 166 41.53 -52.40 -7.88
C PHE A 166 41.37 -52.71 -9.37
#